data_AF-A0A949LSQ2-F1
#
_entry.id   AF-A0A949LSQ2-F1
#
_cell.length_a   1.000
_cell.length_b   1.000
_cell.length_c   1.000
_cell.angle_alpha   90.00
_cell.angle_beta   90.00
_cell.angle_gamma   90.00
#
_symmetry.space_group_name_H-M   'P 1'
#
loop_
_entity.id
_entity.type
_entity.pdbx_description
1 polymer ?
#
loop_
_entity_poly.entity_id
_entity_poly.type
_entity_poly.pdbx_seq_one_letter_code
_entity_poly.pdbx_strand_id
1 'polypeptide(L)'
;RKILMVISDGAPVDDSTLSVNAGNYLERHFRKVIEDIETKSSIELAAIGIGHDVTRHYRRAVTIVDAEQLGGAMTDQLIGLFAEEREEQRHRNSHRRAAKR
;
A
#
# COMPACT_ATOMS: atom_id res chain seq x y z
N ARG A 1 0.54 11.38 -11.45
CA ARG A 1 0.86 10.40 -10.40
C ARG A 1 -0.18 10.52 -9.29
N LYS A 2 -0.71 9.42 -8.77
CA LYS A 2 -1.69 9.41 -7.67
C LYS A 2 -1.21 8.43 -6.61
N ILE A 3 -1.10 8.88 -5.38
CA ILE A 3 -0.70 8.07 -4.24
C ILE A 3 -1.90 7.98 -3.31
N LEU A 4 -2.25 6.77 -2.89
CA LEU A 4 -3.22 6.52 -1.82
C LEU A 4 -2.47 5.95 -0.63
N MET A 5 -2.44 6.71 0.46
CA MET A 5 -1.84 6.27 1.72
C MET A 5 -2.94 5.95 2.71
N VAL A 6 -2.99 4.71 3.17
CA VAL A 6 -3.94 4.24 4.18
C VAL A 6 -3.26 4.27 5.55
N ILE A 7 -3.91 4.88 6.54
CA ILE A 7 -3.47 4.86 7.93
C ILE A 7 -4.56 4.11 8.70
N SER A 8 -4.22 2.97 9.30
CA SER A 8 -5.19 2.08 9.96
C SER A 8 -4.64 1.54 11.27
N ASP A 9 -5.48 1.45 12.28
CA ASP A 9 -5.20 0.86 13.58
C ASP A 9 -5.88 -0.51 13.75
N GLY A 10 -6.33 -1.15 12.66
CA GLY A 10 -7.07 -2.41 12.76
C GLY A 10 -7.25 -3.18 11.45
N ALA A 11 -7.93 -4.32 11.58
CA ALA A 11 -8.32 -5.23 10.50
C ALA A 11 -9.80 -5.00 10.10
N PRO A 12 -10.24 -5.47 8.91
CA PRO A 12 -11.63 -5.29 8.47
C PRO A 12 -12.59 -6.16 9.30
N VAL A 13 -13.22 -5.57 10.33
CA VAL A 13 -14.13 -6.26 11.25
C VAL A 13 -15.43 -5.45 11.40
N ASP A 14 -16.56 -6.14 11.29
CA ASP A 14 -17.90 -5.60 11.56
C ASP A 14 -18.83 -6.76 11.98
N ASP A 15 -19.39 -6.70 13.18
CA ASP A 15 -20.18 -7.79 13.78
C ASP A 15 -21.45 -8.08 12.97
N SER A 16 -22.10 -7.03 12.46
CA SER A 16 -23.33 -7.19 11.69
C SER A 16 -23.08 -7.96 10.40
N THR A 17 -21.98 -7.65 9.70
CA THR A 17 -21.54 -8.36 8.51
C THR A 17 -21.15 -9.79 8.84
N LEU A 18 -20.40 -10.03 9.92
CA LEU A 18 -19.97 -11.38 10.32
C LEU A 18 -21.13 -12.28 10.76
N SER A 19 -22.22 -11.70 11.30
CA SER A 19 -23.36 -12.48 11.79
C SER A 19 -24.17 -13.17 10.70
N VAL A 20 -24.15 -12.65 9.46
CA VAL A 20 -24.97 -13.14 8.34
C VAL A 20 -24.15 -13.60 7.13
N ASN A 21 -22.82 -13.55 7.21
CA ASN A 21 -21.91 -13.96 6.14
C ASN A 21 -20.92 -15.03 6.61
N ALA A 22 -20.19 -15.63 5.67
CA ALA A 22 -19.05 -16.47 6.00
C ALA A 22 -18.00 -15.65 6.80
N GLY A 23 -17.39 -16.25 7.83
CA GLY A 23 -16.50 -15.54 8.76
C GLY A 23 -15.25 -14.89 8.14
N ASN A 24 -14.91 -15.22 6.89
CA ASN A 24 -13.80 -14.60 6.15
C ASN A 24 -14.25 -13.62 5.06
N TYR A 25 -15.54 -13.23 5.04
CA TYR A 25 -16.10 -12.38 3.98
C TYR A 25 -15.37 -11.04 3.87
N LEU A 26 -15.23 -10.33 4.99
CA LEU A 26 -14.58 -9.01 5.05
C LEU A 26 -13.10 -9.09 4.68
N GLU A 27 -12.39 -10.06 5.23
CA GLU A 27 -10.97 -10.30 4.93
C GLU A 27 -10.76 -10.59 3.44
N ARG A 28 -11.58 -11.46 2.85
CA ARG A 28 -11.51 -11.79 1.42
C ARG A 28 -11.81 -10.57 0.55
N HIS A 29 -12.84 -9.80 0.90
CA HIS A 29 -13.21 -8.59 0.18
C HIS A 29 -12.11 -7.53 0.28
N PHE A 30 -11.55 -7.32 1.47
CA PHE A 30 -10.48 -6.37 1.71
C PHE A 30 -9.23 -6.68 0.88
N ARG A 31 -8.76 -7.93 0.90
CA ARG A 31 -7.65 -8.37 0.04
C ARG A 31 -7.97 -8.15 -1.44
N LYS A 32 -9.22 -8.41 -1.85
CA LYS A 32 -9.61 -8.24 -3.24
C LYS A 32 -9.55 -6.78 -3.70
N VAL A 33 -10.03 -5.86 -2.86
CA VAL A 33 -9.97 -4.42 -3.13
C VAL A 33 -8.53 -3.92 -3.21
N ILE A 34 -7.66 -4.34 -2.28
CA ILE A 34 -6.24 -3.99 -2.32
C ILE A 34 -5.60 -4.47 -3.61
N GLU A 35 -5.79 -5.75 -3.95
CA GLU A 35 -5.27 -6.33 -5.20
C GLU A 35 -5.77 -5.56 -6.41
N ASP A 36 -7.06 -5.21 -6.46
CA ASP A 36 -7.63 -4.45 -7.58
C ASP A 36 -7.02 -3.05 -7.69
N ILE A 37 -6.75 -2.36 -6.57
CA ILE A 37 -6.05 -1.07 -6.60
C ILE A 37 -4.61 -1.25 -7.08
N GLU A 38 -3.87 -2.21 -6.53
CA GLU A 38 -2.46 -2.42 -6.83
C GLU A 38 -2.22 -2.90 -8.27
N THR A 39 -3.15 -3.65 -8.86
CA THR A 39 -2.95 -4.31 -10.16
C THR A 39 -3.74 -3.72 -11.31
N LYS A 40 -4.88 -3.06 -11.03
CA LYS A 40 -5.79 -2.55 -12.09
C LYS A 40 -5.89 -1.04 -12.12
N SER A 41 -5.31 -0.34 -11.15
CA SER A 41 -5.33 1.12 -11.08
C SER A 41 -3.95 1.71 -11.33
N SER A 42 -3.90 3.00 -11.70
CA SER A 42 -2.65 3.76 -11.75
C SER A 42 -2.30 4.39 -10.39
N ILE A 43 -2.93 3.93 -9.31
CA ILE A 43 -2.74 4.46 -7.96
C ILE A 43 -1.64 3.65 -7.29
N GLU A 44 -0.65 4.36 -6.75
CA GLU A 44 0.35 3.74 -5.90
C GLU A 44 -0.19 3.70 -4.47
N LEU A 45 -0.39 2.47 -3.97
CA LEU A 45 -0.95 2.21 -2.66
C LEU A 45 0.16 2.01 -1.64
N ALA A 46 0.06 2.70 -0.51
CA ALA A 46 0.92 2.53 0.66
C ALA A 46 0.05 2.43 1.92
N ALA A 47 0.51 1.70 2.94
CA ALA A 47 -0.20 1.61 4.21
C ALA A 47 0.71 1.82 5.43
N ILE A 48 0.14 2.42 6.47
CA ILE A 48 0.75 2.58 7.79
C ILE A 48 -0.20 1.95 8.81
N GLY A 49 0.25 0.87 9.46
CA GLY A 49 -0.46 0.22 10.55
C GLY A 49 -0.05 0.83 11.89
N ILE A 50 -1.00 1.24 12.73
CA ILE A 50 -0.71 1.73 14.09
C ILE A 50 -1.08 0.64 15.10
N GLY A 51 -0.07 0.11 15.80
CA GLY A 51 -0.25 -0.99 16.76
C GLY A 51 -0.71 -2.32 16.14
N HIS A 52 -0.89 -2.37 14.81
CA HIS A 52 -1.41 -3.52 14.08
C HIS A 52 -0.61 -3.77 12.81
N ASP A 53 -0.25 -5.04 12.59
CA ASP A 53 0.49 -5.43 11.40
C ASP A 53 -0.41 -5.46 10.16
N VAL A 54 -0.17 -4.51 9.25
CA VAL A 54 -0.84 -4.40 7.95
C VAL A 54 0.02 -4.89 6.78
N THR A 55 1.27 -5.27 7.03
CA THR A 55 2.24 -5.70 5.99
C THR A 55 1.84 -6.98 5.28
N ARG A 56 0.97 -7.77 5.91
CA ARG A 56 0.35 -8.97 5.32
C ARG A 56 -0.62 -8.70 4.17
N HIS A 57 -1.14 -7.46 4.07
CA HIS A 57 -2.21 -7.11 3.15
C HIS A 57 -1.77 -6.18 2.03
N TYR A 58 -0.84 -5.28 2.32
CA TYR A 58 -0.37 -4.27 1.39
C TYR A 58 1.07 -4.56 0.97
N ARG A 59 1.36 -4.42 -0.33
CA ARG A 59 2.72 -4.65 -0.84
C ARG A 59 3.74 -3.64 -0.29
N ARG A 60 3.30 -2.39 -0.09
CA ARG A 60 4.08 -1.33 0.53
C ARG A 60 3.42 -0.93 1.83
N ALA A 61 4.01 -1.35 2.94
CA ALA A 61 3.50 -1.00 4.26
C ALA A 61 4.59 -0.90 5.32
N VAL A 62 4.28 -0.13 6.36
CA VAL A 62 5.04 -0.09 7.60
C VAL A 62 4.08 -0.17 8.78
N THR A 63 4.54 -0.73 9.88
CA THR A 63 3.79 -0.77 11.14
C THR A 63 4.55 0.08 12.16
N ILE A 64 3.86 1.02 12.77
CA ILE A 64 4.36 1.86 13.87
C ILE A 64 3.66 1.47 15.17
N VAL A 65 4.31 1.78 16.29
CA VAL A 65 3.77 1.42 17.61
C VAL A 65 2.64 2.36 18.02
N ASP A 66 2.83 3.65 17.78
CA ASP A 66 1.96 4.74 18.24
C ASP A 66 1.85 5.84 17.17
N ALA A 67 0.92 6.78 17.38
CA ALA A 67 0.66 7.87 16.46
C ALA A 67 1.79 8.92 16.43
N GLU A 68 2.64 8.99 17.45
CA GLU A 68 3.75 9.96 17.48
C GLU A 68 4.77 9.68 16.37
N GLN A 69 4.92 8.41 15.98
CA GLN A 69 5.81 7.98 14.89
C GLN A 69 5.24 8.23 13.48
N LEU A 70 3.96 8.61 13.37
CA LEU A 70 3.24 8.70 12.09
C LEU A 70 3.90 9.68 11.11
N GLY A 71 4.33 10.84 11.59
CA GLY A 71 4.94 11.86 10.72
C GLY A 71 6.24 11.37 10.05
N GLY A 72 7.07 10.65 10.80
CA GLY A 72 8.30 10.03 10.27
C GLY A 72 7.97 8.94 9.25
N ALA A 73 7.08 8.02 9.62
CA ALA A 73 6.66 6.92 8.75
C ALA A 73 6.04 7.41 7.42
N MET A 74 5.19 8.43 7.47
CA MET A 74 4.62 9.04 6.25
C MET A 74 5.71 9.62 5.34
N THR A 75 6.68 10.31 5.93
CA THR A 75 7.80 10.91 5.18
C THR A 75 8.64 9.84 4.50
N ASP A 76 8.99 8.77 5.22
CA ASP A 76 9.81 7.67 4.69
C ASP A 76 9.09 6.91 3.56
N GLN A 77 7.78 6.65 3.72
CA GLN A 77 6.98 6.01 2.67
C GLN A 77 6.93 6.86 1.39
N LEU A 78 6.76 8.17 1.52
CA LEU A 78 6.80 9.09 0.39
C LEU A 78 8.19 9.13 -0.26
N ILE A 79 9.26 9.18 0.54
CA ILE A 79 10.63 9.14 0.01
C ILE A 79 10.86 7.87 -0.81
N GLY A 80 10.47 6.70 -0.29
CA GLY A 80 10.58 5.43 -1.01
C GLY A 80 9.82 5.44 -2.34
N LEU A 81 8.57 5.90 -2.32
CA LEU A 81 7.74 6.07 -3.51
C LEU A 81 8.42 6.98 -4.57
N PHE A 82 8.98 8.12 -4.18
CA PHE A 82 9.67 9.02 -5.12
C PHE A 82 11.03 8.49 -5.59
N ALA A 83 11.71 7.66 -4.79
CA ALA A 83 12.99 7.05 -5.18
C ALA A 83 12.80 6.01 -6.28
N GLU A 84 11.87 5.07 -6.11
CA GLU A 84 11.59 4.01 -7.09
C GLU A 84 11.19 4.57 -8.45
N GLU A 85 10.36 5.62 -8.49
CA GLU A 85 10.00 6.29 -9.75
C GLU A 85 11.23 6.77 -10.52
N ARG A 86 12.20 7.37 -9.81
CA ARG A 86 13.43 7.88 -10.43
C ARG A 86 14.28 6.75 -11.00
N GLU A 87 14.33 5.61 -10.34
CA GLU A 87 15.05 4.43 -10.81
C GLU A 87 14.42 3.84 -12.07
N GLU A 88 13.09 3.69 -12.09
CA GLU A 88 12.38 3.24 -13.28
C GLU A 88 12.59 4.18 -14.47
N GLN A 89 12.54 5.50 -14.25
CA GLN A 89 12.80 6.49 -15.30
C GLN A 89 14.23 6.36 -15.85
N ARG A 90 15.22 6.14 -14.98
CA ARG A 90 16.62 5.91 -15.40
C ARG A 90 16.74 4.63 -16.24
N HIS A 91 16.10 3.54 -15.83
CA HIS A 91 16.10 2.28 -16.58
C HIS A 91 15.43 2.41 -17.95
N ARG A 92 14.30 3.13 -18.05
CA ARG A 92 13.65 3.39 -19.35
C ARG A 92 14.55 4.21 -20.29
N ASN A 93 15.27 5.19 -19.75
CA ASN A 93 16.15 6.05 -20.53
C ASN A 93 17.43 5.34 -21.01
N SER A 94 17.98 4.40 -20.23
CA SER A 94 19.15 3.62 -20.65
C SER A 94 18.82 2.65 -21.79
N HIS A 95 17.67 1.95 -21.71
CA HIS A 95 17.22 1.03 -22.77
C HIS A 95 16.97 1.75 -24.10
N ARG A 96 16.34 2.94 -24.07
CA ARG A 96 16.11 3.75 -25.29
C ARG A 96 17.40 4.22 -25.96
N ARG A 97 18.48 4.44 -25.18
CA ARG A 97 19.79 4.82 -25.72
C ARG A 97 20.53 3.64 -26.35
N ALA A 98 20.38 2.44 -25.79
CA ALA A 98 20.98 1.22 -26.33
C ALA A 98 20.31 0.79 -27.64
N ALA A 99 18.98 0.89 -27.76
CA ALA A 99 18.23 0.51 -28.96
C ALA A 99 18.37 1.49 -30.15
N LYS A 100 19.04 2.64 -29.95
CA LYS A 100 19.24 3.68 -30.99
C LYS A 100 20.67 3.70 -31.54
N ARG A 101 21.51 2.76 -31.12
CA ARG A 101 22.84 2.47 -31.66
C ARG A 101 22.77 1.21 -32.51
#